data_AF-A0A929FPR0-F1
#
_entry.id   AF-A0A929FPR0-F1
#
_cell.length_a   1.000
_cell.length_b   1.000
_cell.length_c   1.000
_cell.angle_alpha   90.00
_cell.angle_beta   90.00
_cell.angle_gamma   90.00
#
_symmetry.space_group_name_H-M   'P 1'
#
loop_
_entity.id
_entity.type
_entity.pdbx_description
1 polymer ?
#
loop_
_entity_poly.entity_id
_entity_poly.type
_entity_poly.pdbx_seq_one_letter_code
_entity_poly.pdbx_strand_id
1 'polypeptide(L)'
;MFPFSRLGLVCELIAKTSNNPKVKPSLGLHIGIATGFLVVGNMGSESAKSYTVMGDTVNTASRLKGVSKQYGVQIILTEETRNMAVKGLEFREIDWVQVVGKQEPLRIYELLGRKKKLNSEMITLRNFFEQGLNAYRQQNWNLAQKCFEHCLQIYPSDRPTQLYLERLQTLRENPSPQNWDGVWRLTKK
;
A
#
# COMPACT_ATOMS: atom_id res chain seq x y z
N MET A 1 15.08 -4.45 -24.60
CA MET A 1 14.35 -5.11 -23.50
C MET A 1 15.24 -5.06 -22.26
N PHE A 2 15.03 -4.10 -21.36
CA PHE A 2 15.85 -3.99 -20.14
C PHE A 2 15.53 -5.16 -19.20
N PRO A 3 16.54 -5.85 -18.63
CA PRO A 3 16.28 -6.98 -17.76
C PRO A 3 15.64 -6.48 -16.45
N PHE A 4 14.40 -6.88 -16.22
CA PHE A 4 13.56 -6.53 -15.06
C PHE A 4 14.09 -7.04 -13.70
N SER A 5 15.30 -7.60 -13.64
CA SER A 5 15.94 -8.18 -12.45
C SER A 5 16.34 -7.15 -11.37
N ARG A 6 16.35 -5.85 -11.67
CA ARG A 6 16.79 -4.80 -10.73
C ARG A 6 15.71 -4.24 -9.81
N LEU A 7 14.42 -4.41 -10.13
CA LEU A 7 13.33 -3.82 -9.32
C LEU A 7 13.21 -4.50 -7.95
N GLY A 8 13.42 -5.81 -7.90
CA GLY A 8 13.50 -6.56 -6.65
C GLY A 8 14.65 -6.10 -5.75
N LEU A 9 15.73 -5.60 -6.35
CA LEU A 9 16.90 -5.07 -5.64
C LEU A 9 16.56 -3.75 -4.93
N VAL A 10 15.71 -2.90 -5.51
CA VAL A 10 15.22 -1.67 -4.87
C VAL A 10 14.38 -1.99 -3.63
N CYS A 11 13.40 -2.90 -3.77
CA CYS A 11 12.58 -3.33 -2.62
C CYS A 11 13.45 -3.99 -1.55
N GLU A 12 14.46 -4.77 -1.94
CA GLU A 12 15.38 -5.41 -1.02
C GLU A 12 16.29 -4.40 -0.30
N LEU A 13 16.81 -3.39 -1.00
CA LEU A 13 17.63 -2.31 -0.44
C LEU A 13 16.83 -1.50 0.58
N ILE A 14 15.59 -1.13 0.26
CA ILE A 14 14.71 -0.42 1.18
C ILE A 14 14.41 -1.29 2.42
N ALA A 15 14.16 -2.59 2.24
CA ALA A 15 13.96 -3.54 3.34
C ALA A 15 15.22 -3.76 4.20
N LYS A 16 16.44 -3.59 3.64
CA LYS A 16 17.70 -3.63 4.41
C LYS A 16 17.83 -2.40 5.32
N THR A 17 17.45 -1.22 4.83
CA THR A 17 17.55 0.04 5.57
C THR A 17 16.53 0.14 6.70
N SER A 18 15.32 -0.40 6.50
CA SER A 18 14.25 -0.44 7.52
C SER A 18 14.58 -1.34 8.73
N ASN A 19 15.43 -2.37 8.56
CA ASN A 19 15.82 -3.32 9.61
C ASN A 19 17.01 -2.88 10.49
N ASN A 20 17.45 -1.62 10.43
CA ASN A 20 18.56 -1.14 11.27
C ASN A 20 18.01 -0.45 12.54
N PRO A 21 18.12 -1.05 13.74
CA PRO A 21 17.57 -0.51 14.98
C PRO A 21 18.23 0.81 15.43
N LYS A 22 19.33 1.24 14.79
CA LYS A 22 19.96 2.57 15.02
C LYS A 22 19.37 3.69 14.17
N VAL A 23 18.52 3.38 13.19
CA VAL A 23 17.71 4.39 12.50
C VAL A 23 16.37 4.40 13.22
N LYS A 24 16.21 5.29 14.21
CA LYS A 24 14.86 5.63 14.69
C LYS A 24 14.01 5.94 13.46
N PRO A 25 12.78 5.40 13.30
CA PRO A 25 11.86 5.85 12.27
C PRO A 25 11.32 7.24 12.67
N SER A 26 12.23 8.23 12.78
CA SER A 26 11.93 9.63 13.09
C SER A 26 11.86 10.49 11.83
N LEU A 27 12.13 9.92 10.65
CA LEU A 27 11.84 10.55 9.38
C LEU A 27 10.53 9.93 8.88
N GLY A 28 9.44 10.69 8.86
CA GLY A 28 8.12 10.28 8.33
C GLY A 28 8.18 10.07 6.81
N LEU A 29 8.98 9.10 6.39
CA LEU A 29 9.26 8.78 5.01
C LEU A 29 8.17 7.87 4.49
N HIS A 30 7.49 8.35 3.46
CA HIS A 30 6.46 7.62 2.73
C HIS A 30 6.95 7.38 1.31
N ILE A 31 6.88 6.13 0.86
CA ILE A 31 7.40 5.66 -0.43
C ILE A 31 6.25 5.00 -1.20
N GLY A 32 6.03 5.43 -2.44
CA GLY A 32 5.13 4.80 -3.39
C GLY A 32 5.91 4.13 -4.52
N ILE A 33 5.66 2.85 -4.79
CA ILE A 33 6.32 2.09 -5.85
C ILE A 33 5.26 1.58 -6.83
N ALA A 34 5.42 1.90 -8.11
CA ALA A 34 4.53 1.42 -9.17
C ALA A 34 5.34 0.85 -10.32
N THR A 35 4.78 -0.17 -10.95
CA THR A 35 5.35 -0.83 -12.12
C THR A 35 4.37 -0.76 -13.27
N GLY A 36 4.86 -0.43 -14.46
CA GLY A 36 4.04 -0.28 -15.65
C GLY A 36 4.82 0.35 -16.79
N PHE A 37 4.13 0.55 -17.92
CA PHE A 37 4.73 1.10 -19.13
C PHE A 37 4.93 2.61 -19.02
N LEU A 38 6.12 3.06 -19.44
CA LEU A 38 6.49 4.47 -19.50
C LEU A 38 7.47 4.69 -20.66
N VAL A 39 7.60 5.94 -21.07
CA VAL A 39 8.58 6.39 -22.07
C VAL A 39 9.75 7.04 -21.35
N VAL A 40 10.97 6.69 -21.78
CA VAL A 40 12.21 7.29 -21.27
C VAL A 40 12.91 8.00 -22.41
N GLY A 41 13.38 9.22 -22.20
CA GLY A 41 14.11 9.95 -23.24
C GLY A 41 14.70 11.27 -22.78
N ASN A 42 15.51 11.86 -23.65
CA ASN A 42 15.96 13.24 -23.50
C ASN A 42 14.82 14.16 -23.91
N MET A 43 14.33 14.98 -23.00
CA MET A 43 13.34 16.02 -23.28
C MET A 43 13.91 17.40 -23.00
N GLY A 44 13.52 18.38 -23.82
CA GLY A 44 13.95 19.78 -23.71
C GLY A 44 14.62 20.30 -24.99
N SER A 45 14.95 21.59 -25.01
CA SER A 45 15.67 22.22 -26.12
C SER A 45 17.13 21.72 -26.19
N GLU A 46 17.83 21.98 -27.30
CA GLU A 46 19.25 21.64 -27.42
C GLU A 46 20.12 22.21 -26.30
N SER A 47 19.76 23.38 -25.78
CA SER A 47 20.44 24.07 -24.68
C SER A 47 20.05 23.58 -23.28
N ALA A 48 18.97 22.78 -23.13
CA ALA A 48 18.47 22.32 -21.84
C ALA A 48 17.79 20.94 -21.95
N LYS A 49 18.59 19.91 -22.26
CA LYS A 49 18.12 18.51 -22.28
C LYS A 49 18.13 17.90 -20.88
N SER A 50 16.99 17.37 -20.45
CA SER A 50 16.87 16.54 -19.25
C SER A 50 16.53 15.10 -19.64
N TYR A 51 17.26 14.12 -19.11
CA TYR A 51 16.88 12.72 -19.22
C TYR A 51 15.72 12.46 -18.26
N THR A 52 14.54 12.21 -18.79
CA THR A 52 13.31 12.11 -18.00
C THR A 52 12.49 10.88 -18.35
N VAL A 53 11.57 10.54 -17.45
CA VAL A 53 10.59 9.47 -17.60
C VAL A 53 9.20 10.09 -17.65
N MET A 54 8.38 9.64 -18.60
CA MET A 54 7.00 10.14 -18.77
C MET A 54 6.05 8.97 -18.94
N GLY A 55 4.96 8.99 -18.20
CA GLY A 55 3.94 7.95 -18.26
C GLY A 55 3.07 7.91 -17.02
N ASP A 56 1.91 7.31 -17.15
CA ASP A 56 0.93 7.17 -16.07
C ASP A 56 1.49 6.41 -14.85
N THR A 57 2.45 5.49 -15.05
CA THR A 57 3.14 4.79 -13.96
C THR A 57 3.89 5.74 -13.03
N VAL A 58 4.52 6.79 -13.57
CA VAL A 58 5.26 7.80 -12.77
C VAL A 58 4.28 8.61 -11.92
N ASN A 59 3.15 8.99 -12.51
CA ASN A 59 2.08 9.69 -11.80
C ASN A 59 1.46 8.80 -10.71
N THR A 60 1.27 7.51 -10.99
CA THR A 60 0.78 6.52 -10.03
C THR A 60 1.72 6.40 -8.83
N ALA A 61 3.02 6.22 -9.05
CA ALA A 61 4.01 6.13 -7.97
C ALA A 61 4.01 7.37 -7.06
N SER A 62 3.96 8.57 -7.66
CA SER A 62 3.88 9.84 -6.92
C SER A 62 2.64 9.92 -6.02
N ARG A 63 1.48 9.47 -6.53
CA ARG A 63 0.23 9.46 -5.76
C ARG A 63 0.24 8.43 -4.64
N LEU A 64 0.85 7.27 -4.86
CA LEU A 64 0.98 6.24 -3.82
C LEU A 64 1.74 6.72 -2.58
N LYS A 65 2.65 7.69 -2.71
CA LYS A 65 3.25 8.36 -1.54
C LYS A 65 2.20 9.03 -0.66
N GLY A 66 1.25 9.75 -1.27
CA GLY A 66 0.15 10.40 -0.54
C GLY A 66 -0.76 9.38 0.12
N VAL A 67 -1.05 8.27 -0.58
CA VAL A 67 -1.81 7.14 -0.05
C VAL A 67 -1.10 6.49 1.14
N SER A 68 0.22 6.28 1.03
CA SER A 68 1.07 5.75 2.11
C SER A 68 0.98 6.60 3.36
N LYS A 69 0.96 7.93 3.23
CA LYS A 69 0.73 8.85 4.34
C LYS A 69 -0.66 8.70 4.96
N GLN A 70 -1.71 8.60 4.14
CA GLN A 70 -3.08 8.45 4.63
C GLN A 70 -3.26 7.15 5.43
N TYR A 71 -2.72 6.03 4.93
CA TYR A 71 -2.77 4.75 5.62
C TYR A 71 -1.76 4.61 6.76
N GLY A 72 -0.84 5.57 6.93
CA GLY A 72 0.18 5.56 7.97
C GLY A 72 1.22 4.45 7.83
N VAL A 73 1.42 3.95 6.61
CA VAL A 73 2.41 2.92 6.30
C VAL A 73 3.61 3.53 5.60
N GLN A 74 4.80 2.94 5.71
CA GLN A 74 6.02 3.53 5.13
C GLN A 74 6.14 3.31 3.62
N ILE A 75 5.76 2.14 3.13
CA ILE A 75 5.99 1.73 1.74
C ILE A 75 4.71 1.12 1.20
N ILE A 76 4.13 1.76 0.19
CA ILE A 76 3.02 1.22 -0.59
C ILE A 76 3.48 0.89 -2.01
N LEU A 77 2.97 -0.22 -2.53
CA LEU A 77 3.24 -0.67 -3.88
C LEU A 77 2.00 -1.20 -4.59
N THR A 78 2.02 -1.14 -5.92
CA THR A 78 0.97 -1.72 -6.78
C THR A 78 1.05 -3.23 -6.84
N GLU A 79 -0.05 -3.87 -7.25
CA GLU A 79 -0.09 -5.32 -7.49
C GLU A 79 0.98 -5.79 -8.48
N GLU A 80 1.20 -5.06 -9.57
CA GLU A 80 2.24 -5.40 -10.56
C GLU A 80 3.63 -5.40 -9.92
N THR A 81 3.89 -4.40 -9.07
CA THR A 81 5.14 -4.30 -8.33
C THR A 81 5.31 -5.48 -7.37
N ARG A 82 4.25 -5.86 -6.65
CA ARG A 82 4.25 -7.03 -5.76
C ARG A 82 4.58 -8.31 -6.54
N ASN A 83 3.92 -8.51 -7.68
CA ASN A 83 4.06 -9.71 -8.50
C ASN A 83 5.45 -9.84 -9.11
N MET A 84 6.09 -8.71 -9.41
CA MET A 84 7.46 -8.65 -9.93
C MET A 84 8.54 -8.61 -8.83
N ALA A 85 8.17 -8.34 -7.58
CA ALA A 85 9.12 -8.28 -6.47
C ALA A 85 9.77 -9.64 -6.20
N VAL A 86 11.01 -9.61 -5.71
CA VAL A 86 11.82 -10.82 -5.45
C VAL A 86 11.12 -11.77 -4.48
N LYS A 87 11.16 -13.06 -4.81
CA LYS A 87 10.76 -14.16 -3.93
C LYS A 87 11.47 -14.01 -2.58
N GLY A 88 10.72 -13.76 -1.51
CA GLY A 88 11.27 -13.62 -0.15
C GLY A 88 10.86 -12.35 0.60
N LEU A 89 10.05 -11.49 -0.01
CA LEU A 89 9.36 -10.39 0.68
C LEU A 89 7.95 -10.79 1.13
N GLU A 90 7.50 -10.15 2.20
CA GLU A 90 6.18 -10.32 2.79
C GLU A 90 5.39 -9.01 2.67
N PHE A 91 4.11 -9.13 2.32
CA PHE A 91 3.25 -8.00 2.02
C PHE A 91 1.89 -8.15 2.71
N ARG A 92 1.26 -7.01 3.01
CA ARG A 92 -0.13 -6.93 3.47
C ARG A 92 -0.93 -6.17 2.42
N GLU A 93 -2.04 -6.72 1.95
CA GLU A 93 -2.98 -5.93 1.15
C GLU A 93 -3.61 -4.86 2.04
N ILE A 94 -3.61 -3.62 1.55
CA ILE A 94 -4.12 -2.49 2.32
C ILE A 94 -5.53 -2.12 1.88
N ASP A 95 -5.75 -1.87 0.58
CA ASP A 95 -7.06 -1.48 0.07
C ASP A 95 -7.12 -1.57 -1.47
N TRP A 96 -8.30 -1.30 -2.01
CA TRP A 96 -8.52 -0.93 -3.40
C TRP A 96 -8.78 0.58 -3.45
N VAL A 97 -7.86 1.32 -4.08
CA VAL A 97 -7.93 2.78 -4.15
C VAL A 97 -8.24 3.25 -5.56
N GLN A 98 -9.23 4.12 -5.71
CA GLN A 98 -9.47 4.78 -6.98
C GLN A 98 -8.56 6.01 -7.09
N VAL A 99 -7.57 5.93 -7.97
CA VAL A 99 -6.63 7.02 -8.21
C VAL A 99 -7.24 8.00 -9.23
N VAL A 100 -7.14 9.31 -8.98
CA VAL A 100 -7.73 10.35 -9.85
C VAL A 100 -7.31 10.16 -11.32
N GLY A 101 -8.27 10.01 -12.22
CA GLY A 101 -8.00 9.81 -13.65
C GLY A 101 -7.85 8.36 -14.09
N LYS A 102 -8.02 7.37 -13.19
CA LYS A 102 -8.22 5.96 -13.54
C LYS A 102 -9.65 5.53 -13.25
N GLN A 103 -10.24 4.79 -14.19
CA GLN A 103 -11.58 4.22 -14.01
C GLN A 103 -11.53 2.99 -13.10
N GLU A 104 -10.53 2.13 -13.29
CA GLU A 104 -10.38 0.91 -12.49
C GLU A 104 -9.69 1.18 -11.14
N PRO A 105 -10.19 0.59 -10.04
CA PRO A 105 -9.56 0.70 -8.74
C PRO A 105 -8.22 -0.05 -8.73
N LEU A 106 -7.21 0.57 -8.11
CA LEU A 106 -5.87 0.03 -7.99
C LEU A 106 -5.73 -0.71 -6.65
N ARG A 107 -5.34 -1.98 -6.70
CA ARG A 107 -5.02 -2.74 -5.49
C ARG A 107 -3.63 -2.36 -4.98
N ILE A 108 -3.57 -2.03 -3.69
CA ILE A 108 -2.36 -1.55 -3.03
C ILE A 108 -1.93 -2.46 -1.90
N TYR A 109 -0.62 -2.56 -1.72
CA TYR A 109 0.01 -3.41 -0.73
C TYR A 109 1.03 -2.63 0.07
N GLU A 110 1.15 -2.95 1.36
CA GLU A 110 2.24 -2.56 2.21
C GLU A 110 3.34 -3.62 2.18
N LEU A 111 4.61 -3.19 2.14
CA LEU A 111 5.75 -4.07 2.35
C LEU A 111 6.03 -4.22 3.85
N LEU A 112 5.82 -5.42 4.40
CA LEU A 112 6.10 -5.72 5.81
C LEU A 112 7.57 -6.06 6.08
N GLY A 113 8.28 -6.54 5.05
CA GLY A 113 9.70 -6.87 5.15
C GLY A 113 10.05 -8.20 4.48
N ARG A 114 11.03 -8.91 5.04
CA ARG A 114 11.50 -10.20 4.49
C ARG A 114 10.82 -11.37 5.20
N LYS A 115 10.34 -12.36 4.44
CA LYS A 115 9.61 -13.54 4.97
C LYS A 115 10.32 -14.22 6.14
N LYS A 116 11.63 -14.45 6.02
CA LYS A 116 12.42 -15.15 7.06
C LYS A 116 12.84 -14.26 8.25
N LYS A 117 12.51 -12.97 8.23
CA LYS A 117 12.85 -12.01 9.30
C LYS A 117 11.61 -11.39 9.95
N LEU A 118 10.43 -11.66 9.42
CA LEU A 118 9.19 -11.15 10.00
C LEU A 118 8.86 -12.00 11.23
N ASN A 119 8.53 -11.35 12.35
CA ASN A 119 8.15 -12.05 13.57
C ASN A 119 6.75 -12.72 13.39
N SER A 120 6.47 -13.72 14.21
CA SER A 120 5.20 -14.45 14.18
C SER A 120 3.99 -13.54 14.45
N GLU A 121 4.15 -12.55 15.32
CA GLU A 121 3.11 -11.56 15.64
C GLU A 121 2.67 -10.76 14.41
N MET A 122 3.60 -10.23 13.62
CA MET A 122 3.27 -9.50 12.39
C MET A 122 2.69 -10.40 11.31
N ILE A 123 3.09 -11.68 11.25
CA ILE A 123 2.46 -12.67 10.35
C ILE A 123 1.01 -12.90 10.76
N THR A 124 0.74 -13.03 12.06
CA THR A 124 -0.60 -13.19 12.63
C THR A 124 -1.45 -11.94 12.39
N LEU A 125 -0.92 -10.74 12.66
CA LEU A 125 -1.58 -9.48 12.37
C LEU A 125 -1.96 -9.38 10.88
N ARG A 126 -1.04 -9.71 9.97
CA ARG A 126 -1.32 -9.71 8.53
C ARG A 126 -2.42 -10.70 8.15
N ASN A 127 -2.43 -11.91 8.73
CA ASN A 127 -3.50 -12.90 8.52
C ASN A 127 -4.87 -12.39 8.99
N PHE A 128 -4.95 -11.81 10.19
CA PHE A 128 -6.21 -11.29 10.73
C PHE A 128 -6.68 -10.06 9.96
N PHE A 129 -5.76 -9.18 9.56
CA PHE A 129 -6.08 -8.03 8.74
C PHE A 129 -6.69 -8.46 7.40
N GLU A 130 -6.09 -9.46 6.73
CA GLU A 130 -6.59 -10.02 5.47
C GLU A 130 -8.00 -10.61 5.62
N GLN A 131 -8.25 -11.36 6.71
CA GLN A 131 -9.59 -11.86 7.03
C GLN A 131 -10.58 -10.73 7.29
N GLY A 132 -10.17 -9.71 8.05
CA GLY A 132 -10.99 -8.53 8.33
C GLY A 132 -11.35 -7.74 7.08
N LEU A 133 -10.39 -7.57 6.17
CA LEU A 133 -10.59 -6.90 4.88
C LEU A 133 -11.57 -7.66 3.98
N ASN A 134 -11.46 -8.99 3.93
CA ASN A 134 -12.40 -9.82 3.18
C ASN A 134 -13.82 -9.76 3.77
N ALA A 135 -13.93 -9.83 5.10
CA ALA A 135 -15.21 -9.69 5.79
C ALA A 135 -15.83 -8.29 5.59
N TYR A 136 -15.01 -7.24 5.62
CA TYR A 136 -15.41 -5.85 5.35
C TYR A 136 -16.03 -5.72 3.94
N ARG A 137 -15.37 -6.28 2.92
CA ARG A 137 -15.87 -6.26 1.53
C ARG A 137 -17.17 -7.06 1.36
N GLN A 138 -17.37 -8.10 2.15
CA GLN A 138 -18.60 -8.91 2.17
C GLN A 138 -19.70 -8.33 3.06
N GLN A 139 -19.49 -7.14 3.64
CA GLN A 139 -20.42 -6.49 4.57
C GLN A 139 -20.68 -7.29 5.85
N ASN A 140 -19.80 -8.24 6.20
CA ASN A 140 -19.84 -8.95 7.47
C ASN A 140 -19.14 -8.10 8.55
N TRP A 141 -19.82 -7.04 8.98
CA TRP A 141 -19.28 -6.03 9.91
C TRP A 141 -18.83 -6.62 11.24
N ASN A 142 -19.54 -7.63 11.74
CA ASN A 142 -19.21 -8.26 13.01
C ASN A 142 -17.90 -9.05 12.93
N LEU A 143 -17.69 -9.82 11.85
CA LEU A 143 -16.43 -10.52 11.63
C LEU A 143 -15.29 -9.54 11.37
N ALA A 144 -15.53 -8.53 10.52
CA ALA A 144 -14.54 -7.50 10.20
C ALA A 144 -14.04 -6.79 11.47
N GLN A 145 -14.96 -6.32 12.33
CA GLN A 145 -14.60 -5.68 13.59
C GLN A 145 -13.75 -6.59 14.47
N LYS A 146 -14.17 -7.85 14.70
CA LYS A 146 -13.43 -8.80 15.54
C LYS A 146 -12.00 -9.03 15.03
N CYS A 147 -11.83 -9.18 13.72
CA CYS A 147 -10.52 -9.35 13.11
C CYS A 147 -9.63 -8.11 13.31
N PHE A 148 -10.17 -6.91 13.12
CA PHE A 148 -9.43 -5.67 13.30
C PHE A 148 -9.11 -5.37 14.77
N GLU A 149 -10.02 -5.65 15.71
CA GLU A 149 -9.74 -5.54 17.14
C GLU A 149 -8.58 -6.47 17.56
N HIS A 150 -8.53 -7.68 17.02
CA HIS A 150 -7.41 -8.59 17.27
C HIS A 150 -6.10 -8.07 16.68
N CYS A 151 -6.13 -7.39 15.53
CA CYS A 151 -4.93 -6.71 15.00
C CYS A 151 -4.43 -5.62 15.97
N LEU A 152 -5.32 -4.84 16.59
CA LEU A 152 -4.94 -3.83 17.58
C LEU A 152 -4.45 -4.43 18.92
N GLN A 153 -4.85 -5.65 19.26
CA GLN A 153 -4.27 -6.36 20.40
C GLN A 153 -2.79 -6.72 20.16
N ILE A 154 -2.43 -7.03 18.91
CA ILE A 154 -1.05 -7.35 18.51
C ILE A 154 -0.22 -6.07 18.35
N TYR A 155 -0.76 -5.07 17.64
CA TYR A 155 -0.09 -3.80 17.42
C TYR A 155 -1.08 -2.62 17.57
N PRO A 156 -1.17 -2.02 18.77
CA PRO A 156 -2.16 -0.98 19.08
C PRO A 156 -2.05 0.27 18.20
N SER A 157 -0.87 0.55 17.65
CA SER A 157 -0.59 1.70 16.79
C SER A 157 -0.71 1.38 15.29
N ASP A 158 -1.28 0.23 14.91
CA ASP A 158 -1.49 -0.12 13.50
C ASP A 158 -2.51 0.81 12.82
N ARG A 159 -2.02 1.83 12.12
CA ARG A 159 -2.87 2.85 11.49
C ARG A 159 -3.86 2.28 10.47
N PRO A 160 -3.51 1.32 9.58
CA PRO A 160 -4.49 0.71 8.68
C PRO A 160 -5.67 0.08 9.42
N THR A 161 -5.41 -0.65 10.50
CA THR A 161 -6.49 -1.26 11.30
C THR A 161 -7.38 -0.21 11.94
N GLN A 162 -6.81 0.85 12.52
CA GLN A 162 -7.57 1.95 13.10
C GLN A 162 -8.49 2.60 12.06
N LEU A 163 -8.00 2.86 10.85
CA LEU A 163 -8.79 3.39 9.74
C LEU A 163 -10.00 2.52 9.42
N TYR A 164 -9.83 1.20 9.35
CA TYR A 164 -10.96 0.30 9.05
C TYR A 164 -11.99 0.26 10.16
N LEU A 165 -11.59 0.36 11.43
CA LEU A 165 -12.53 0.48 12.54
C LEU A 165 -13.31 1.81 12.50
N GLU A 166 -12.64 2.93 12.19
CA GLU A 166 -13.29 4.24 11.97
C GLU A 166 -14.34 4.16 10.84
N ARG A 167 -13.99 3.47 9.73
CA ARG A 167 -14.91 3.24 8.61
C ARG A 167 -16.10 2.37 9.01
N LEU A 168 -15.88 1.28 9.73
CA LEU A 168 -16.94 0.40 10.22
C LEU A 168 -17.93 1.15 11.13
N GLN A 169 -17.44 2.04 11.99
CA GLN A 169 -18.30 2.90 12.81
C GLN A 169 -19.16 3.82 11.93
N THR A 170 -18.53 4.49 10.97
CA THR A 170 -19.24 5.37 10.03
C THR A 170 -20.33 4.63 9.25
N LEU A 171 -20.05 3.39 8.80
CA LEU A 171 -20.98 2.56 8.05
C LEU A 171 -22.14 2.02 8.89
N ARG A 172 -21.98 1.91 10.21
CA ARG A 172 -23.07 1.56 11.12
C ARG A 172 -24.02 2.73 11.34
N GLU A 173 -23.45 3.93 11.48
CA GLU A 173 -24.22 5.16 11.69
C GLU A 173 -24.92 5.59 10.39
N ASN A 174 -24.26 5.37 9.24
CA ASN A 174 -24.79 5.67 7.90
C ASN A 174 -24.58 4.46 6.98
N PRO A 175 -25.57 3.55 6.89
CA PRO A 175 -25.49 2.37 6.03
C PRO A 175 -25.15 2.77 4.60
N SER A 176 -24.16 2.10 4.02
CA SER A 176 -23.79 2.30 2.62
C SER A 176 -24.97 2.02 1.68
N PRO A 177 -25.00 2.63 0.48
CA PRO A 177 -25.97 2.29 -0.55
C PRO A 177 -25.96 0.78 -0.83
N GLN A 178 -27.11 0.24 -1.23
CA GLN A 178 -27.34 -1.19 -1.46
C GLN A 178 -26.36 -1.85 -2.47
N ASN A 179 -25.61 -1.03 -3.24
CA ASN A 179 -24.61 -1.43 -4.24
C ASN A 179 -23.18 -0.96 -3.91
N TRP A 180 -22.78 -0.96 -2.64
CA TRP A 180 -21.42 -0.58 -2.28
C TRP A 180 -20.40 -1.61 -2.77
N ASP A 181 -19.44 -1.14 -3.56
CA ASP A 181 -18.44 -1.94 -4.27
C ASP A 181 -17.19 -2.27 -3.43
N GLY A 182 -17.26 -2.06 -2.11
CA GLY A 182 -16.15 -2.31 -1.20
C GLY A 182 -15.02 -1.27 -1.27
N VAL A 183 -15.16 -0.23 -2.10
CA VAL A 183 -14.15 0.81 -2.30
C VAL A 183 -14.47 2.01 -1.41
N TRP A 184 -13.53 2.35 -0.52
CA TRP A 184 -13.63 3.58 0.25
C TRP A 184 -13.20 4.78 -0.59
N ARG A 185 -14.18 5.59 -1.01
CA ARG A 185 -13.93 6.83 -1.76
C ARG A 185 -13.78 7.98 -0.79
N LEU A 186 -12.58 8.56 -0.72
CA LEU A 186 -12.33 9.76 0.09
C LEU A 186 -13.05 10.96 -0.53
N THR A 187 -14.19 11.36 0.05
CA THR A 187 -14.92 12.57 -0.31
C THR A 187 -14.45 13.76 0.54
N LYS A 188 -13.24 14.29 0.27
CA LYS A 188 -12.97 15.75 0.19
C LYS A 188 -11.47 16.09 0.10
N LYS A 189 -11.28 17.27 -0.50
CA LYS A 189 -10.08 18.04 -0.86
C LYS A 189 -9.05 18.18 0.25
#